data_AF-A0A834I927-F1
#
_entry.id   AF-A0A834I927-F1
#
_cell.length_a   1.000
_cell.length_b   1.000
_cell.length_c   1.000
_cell.angle_alpha   90.00
_cell.angle_beta   90.00
_cell.angle_gamma   90.00
#
_symmetry.space_group_name_H-M   'P 1'
#
loop_
_entity.id
_entity.type
_entity.pdbx_description
1 polymer ?
#
loop_
_entity_poly.entity_id
_entity_poly.type
_entity_poly.pdbx_seq_one_letter_code
_entity_poly.pdbx_strand_id
1 'polypeptide(L)'
;MIHNPIKRRPTRKIRVGSVYVGGDAPISVQTMTNTETCDVDATVAQIQRCVNAGADIVRVSVPSMDAAEAFGKIRKQVQVPLVADIHFDYKIALAVADHGADCLRINPGNIGSEDKIREVVAAARHHDISMRIGVNAGSLEKDLQKKYGEPTGEALLESAMRHIDILDRLNFHEFKISVKASNVFLTMDAYRLLSEQIDNPLHLGVTEAGIYRTGTVKSAIALGGLLLEGIGDTMRISLAAEPEDEVKIGFDILKSLGLRSNGINFIACPSCSRQEFNVIKAMQILEERLEDIRTPMDVSVIGCKVNGPGEAKEADIGIVGATHLSALMDTYGYQQIRLPIVEQTGLFKRAIGDATDIVEKEMYTFFDKGNPPESLTLRPEGTAGCVRAMLEHNLLRGATPRVWYIGPMFRYEKPQKGRYRQFHQFGVETFGVATPDIDAELILMTARLWQRMGVADKVQLELNTLGEIDERTEYRNALVSFLTQHKDALDED
;
A
#
# COMPACT_ATOMS: atom_id res chain seq x y z
N MET A 1 10.57 -13.60 -4.99
CA MET A 1 10.03 -13.90 -3.65
C MET A 1 11.01 -13.38 -2.62
N ILE A 2 10.62 -12.35 -1.87
CA ILE A 2 11.39 -11.87 -0.72
C ILE A 2 11.39 -12.99 0.32
N HIS A 3 12.57 -13.44 0.75
CA HIS A 3 12.68 -14.45 1.81
C HIS A 3 12.25 -13.81 3.14
N ASN A 4 11.20 -14.35 3.78
CA ASN A 4 10.84 -13.93 5.13
C ASN A 4 11.84 -14.54 6.13
N PRO A 5 12.68 -13.74 6.82
CA PRO A 5 13.72 -14.26 7.71
C PRO A 5 13.17 -14.75 9.05
N ILE A 6 11.88 -14.53 9.35
CA ILE A 6 11.28 -14.84 10.65
C ILE A 6 11.16 -16.36 10.82
N LYS A 7 11.81 -16.88 11.87
CA LYS A 7 11.67 -18.29 12.29
C LYS A 7 10.78 -18.35 13.51
N ARG A 8 9.59 -18.94 13.39
CA ARG A 8 8.68 -19.09 14.52
C ARG A 8 9.25 -20.01 15.59
N ARG A 9 9.09 -19.60 16.85
CA ARG A 9 9.39 -20.43 18.03
C ARG A 9 8.49 -21.66 18.02
N PRO A 10 9.06 -22.88 18.15
CA PRO A 10 8.26 -24.09 18.30
C PRO A 10 7.39 -24.03 19.56
N THR A 11 6.11 -24.34 19.39
CA THR A 11 5.14 -24.42 20.49
C THR A 11 4.26 -25.65 20.35
N ARG A 12 3.68 -26.09 21.47
CA ARG A 12 2.57 -27.06 21.45
C ARG A 12 1.42 -26.51 20.60
N LYS A 13 0.66 -27.42 20.00
CA LYS A 13 -0.53 -27.06 19.23
C LYS A 13 -1.75 -27.39 20.07
N ILE A 14 -2.52 -26.37 20.43
CA ILE A 14 -3.78 -26.51 21.18
C ILE A 14 -4.96 -26.16 20.28
N ARG A 15 -6.17 -26.52 20.70
CA ARG A 15 -7.41 -26.19 19.96
C ARG A 15 -8.30 -25.22 20.72
N VAL A 16 -8.77 -24.18 20.02
CA VAL A 16 -9.80 -23.24 20.49
C VAL A 16 -10.98 -23.37 19.53
N GLY A 17 -11.95 -24.23 19.87
CA GLY A 17 -13.06 -24.56 19.00
C GLY A 17 -12.57 -25.19 17.69
N SER A 18 -12.77 -24.51 16.57
CA SER A 18 -12.28 -24.91 15.24
C SER A 18 -10.88 -24.38 14.89
N VAL A 19 -10.29 -23.51 15.72
CA VAL A 19 -9.02 -22.84 15.42
C VAL A 19 -7.87 -23.48 16.20
N TYR A 20 -6.81 -23.88 15.48
CA TYR A 20 -5.56 -24.30 16.11
C TYR A 20 -4.68 -23.10 16.48
N VAL A 21 -4.04 -23.16 17.65
CA VAL A 21 -3.11 -22.13 18.13
C VAL A 21 -1.80 -22.79 18.52
N GLY A 22 -0.69 -22.26 18.01
CA GLY A 22 0.65 -22.81 18.22
C GLY A 22 1.05 -23.87 17.21
N GLY A 23 2.27 -24.40 17.37
CA GLY A 23 2.90 -25.29 16.40
C GLY A 23 3.02 -24.62 15.02
N ASP A 24 2.61 -25.36 13.99
CA ASP A 24 2.59 -24.93 12.59
C ASP A 24 1.35 -24.10 12.21
N ALA A 25 0.42 -23.85 13.14
CA ALA A 25 -0.77 -23.08 12.85
C ALA A 25 -0.44 -21.60 12.52
N PRO A 26 -1.19 -20.95 11.61
CA PRO A 26 -1.08 -19.51 11.40
C PRO A 26 -1.36 -18.72 12.68
N ILE A 27 -0.70 -17.57 12.84
CA ILE A 27 -0.95 -16.69 13.99
C ILE A 27 -2.38 -16.15 13.89
N SER A 28 -3.21 -16.50 14.88
CA SER A 28 -4.61 -16.08 14.92
C SER A 28 -4.78 -14.69 15.51
N VAL A 29 -5.67 -13.89 14.92
CA VAL A 29 -6.06 -12.56 15.37
C VAL A 29 -7.35 -12.68 16.18
N GLN A 30 -7.31 -12.18 17.42
CA GLN A 30 -8.46 -12.20 18.33
C GLN A 30 -8.86 -10.78 18.71
N THR A 31 -10.13 -10.61 19.08
CA THR A 31 -10.63 -9.39 19.70
C THR A 31 -11.54 -9.72 20.90
N MET A 32 -12.11 -8.70 21.53
CA MET A 32 -13.06 -8.83 22.63
C MET A 32 -14.23 -7.89 22.40
N THR A 33 -15.45 -8.40 22.60
CA THR A 33 -16.65 -7.55 22.57
C THR A 33 -16.63 -6.52 23.69
N ASN A 34 -17.26 -5.37 23.45
CA ASN A 34 -17.42 -4.30 24.43
C ASN A 34 -18.90 -3.99 24.72
N THR A 35 -19.83 -4.72 24.11
CA THR A 35 -21.26 -4.72 24.44
C THR A 35 -21.52 -5.35 25.80
N GLU A 36 -22.67 -5.02 26.39
CA GLU A 36 -23.20 -5.76 27.55
C GLU A 36 -23.61 -7.17 27.11
N THR A 37 -23.01 -8.20 27.70
CA THR A 37 -23.21 -9.61 27.29
C THR A 37 -24.67 -10.05 27.42
N CYS A 38 -25.41 -9.49 28.37
CA CYS A 38 -26.84 -9.76 28.52
C CYS A 38 -27.68 -9.23 27.34
N ASP A 39 -27.17 -8.26 26.58
CA ASP A 39 -27.73 -7.85 25.29
C ASP A 39 -27.19 -8.79 24.19
N VAL A 40 -27.90 -9.91 24.04
CA VAL A 40 -27.55 -10.99 23.10
C VAL A 40 -27.49 -10.47 21.67
N ASP A 41 -28.47 -9.68 21.24
CA ASP A 41 -28.58 -9.23 19.86
C ASP A 41 -27.46 -8.25 19.51
N ALA A 42 -27.17 -7.28 20.40
CA ALA A 42 -26.05 -6.36 20.21
C ALA A 42 -24.71 -7.09 20.17
N THR A 43 -24.52 -8.07 21.06
CA THR A 43 -23.28 -8.85 21.15
C THR A 43 -23.08 -9.74 19.93
N VAL A 44 -24.13 -10.43 19.46
CA VAL A 44 -24.09 -11.22 18.21
C VAL A 44 -23.78 -10.32 17.01
N ALA A 45 -24.41 -9.15 16.91
CA ALA A 45 -24.16 -8.21 15.83
C ALA A 45 -22.69 -7.71 15.83
N GLN A 46 -22.12 -7.41 17.00
CA GLN A 46 -20.71 -7.01 17.10
C GLN A 46 -19.76 -8.17 16.78
N ILE A 47 -20.06 -9.39 17.22
CA ILE A 47 -19.28 -10.59 16.84
C ILE A 47 -19.26 -10.73 15.32
N GLN A 48 -20.40 -10.57 14.64
CA GLN A 48 -20.46 -10.68 13.18
C GLN A 48 -19.64 -9.59 12.48
N ARG A 49 -19.60 -8.34 12.99
CA ARG A 49 -18.71 -7.30 12.46
C ARG A 49 -17.23 -7.68 12.62
N CYS A 50 -16.85 -8.23 13.77
CA CYS A 50 -15.49 -8.71 14.02
C CYS A 50 -15.11 -9.87 13.09
N VAL A 51 -16.01 -10.83 12.89
CA VAL A 51 -15.83 -11.96 11.95
C VAL A 51 -15.71 -11.44 10.52
N ASN A 52 -16.55 -10.49 10.13
CA ASN A 52 -16.44 -9.84 8.82
C ASN A 52 -15.08 -9.16 8.65
N ALA A 53 -14.53 -8.52 9.69
CA ALA A 53 -13.17 -7.95 9.69
C ALA A 53 -12.05 -9.02 9.67
N GLY A 54 -12.37 -10.30 9.93
CA GLY A 54 -11.46 -11.43 9.85
C GLY A 54 -11.07 -12.05 11.20
N ALA A 55 -11.74 -11.71 12.31
CA ALA A 55 -11.41 -12.26 13.62
C ALA A 55 -11.51 -13.80 13.61
N ASP A 56 -10.45 -14.48 14.05
CA ASP A 56 -10.44 -15.94 14.15
C ASP A 56 -11.13 -16.41 15.43
N ILE A 57 -11.03 -15.63 16.51
CA ILE A 57 -11.51 -15.97 17.85
C ILE A 57 -12.05 -14.69 18.50
N VAL A 58 -13.23 -14.75 19.11
CA VAL A 58 -13.82 -13.60 19.80
C VAL A 58 -13.99 -13.89 21.29
N ARG A 59 -13.56 -12.95 22.14
CA ARG A 59 -13.74 -13.04 23.59
C ARG A 59 -14.97 -12.26 24.05
N VAL A 60 -15.73 -12.84 24.96
CA VAL A 60 -16.91 -12.21 25.57
C VAL A 60 -16.73 -12.17 27.09
N SER A 61 -17.06 -11.03 27.71
CA SER A 61 -17.00 -10.90 29.17
C SER A 61 -18.15 -11.63 29.84
N VAL A 62 -17.90 -12.40 30.91
CA VAL A 62 -18.97 -13.11 31.63
C VAL A 62 -18.87 -12.79 33.13
N PRO A 63 -19.37 -11.62 33.57
CA PRO A 63 -19.24 -11.17 34.96
C PRO A 63 -20.25 -11.80 35.93
N SER A 64 -21.34 -12.40 35.44
CA SER A 64 -22.43 -12.94 36.25
C SER A 64 -23.01 -14.23 35.65
N MET A 65 -23.86 -14.93 36.42
CA MET A 65 -24.61 -16.09 35.93
C MET A 65 -25.61 -15.72 34.83
N ASP A 66 -26.24 -14.53 34.90
CA ASP A 66 -27.13 -14.04 33.83
C ASP A 66 -26.35 -13.85 32.52
N ALA A 67 -25.11 -13.34 32.62
CA ALA A 67 -24.22 -13.23 31.48
C ALA A 67 -23.78 -14.61 30.96
N ALA A 68 -23.67 -15.63 31.82
CA ALA A 68 -23.38 -17.00 31.40
C ALA A 68 -24.54 -17.62 30.61
N GLU A 69 -25.79 -17.41 31.05
CA GLU A 69 -26.98 -17.81 30.30
C GLU A 69 -27.10 -17.06 28.96
N ALA A 70 -26.80 -15.76 28.96
CA ALA A 70 -26.76 -14.97 27.73
C ALA A 70 -25.65 -15.45 26.78
N PHE A 71 -24.47 -15.82 27.30
CA PHE A 71 -23.39 -16.42 26.54
C PHE A 71 -23.84 -17.70 25.82
N GLY A 72 -24.60 -18.57 26.48
CA GLY A 72 -25.18 -19.77 25.84
C GLY A 72 -26.16 -19.44 24.70
N LYS A 73 -26.92 -18.35 24.81
CA LYS A 73 -27.78 -17.86 23.72
C LYS A 73 -26.96 -17.28 22.56
N ILE A 74 -25.88 -16.56 22.85
CA ILE A 74 -24.95 -16.03 21.84
C ILE A 74 -24.27 -17.18 21.09
N ARG A 75 -23.76 -18.18 21.82
CA ARG A 75 -23.04 -19.34 21.25
C ARG A 75 -23.87 -20.10 20.22
N LYS A 76 -25.18 -20.19 20.40
CA LYS A 76 -26.11 -20.85 19.46
C LYS A 76 -26.29 -20.09 18.14
N GLN A 77 -25.93 -18.81 18.10
CA GLN A 77 -26.13 -17.91 16.95
C GLN A 77 -24.83 -17.62 16.18
N VAL A 78 -23.66 -17.98 16.73
CA VAL A 78 -22.35 -17.70 16.14
C VAL A 78 -21.52 -18.96 15.98
N GLN A 79 -20.72 -19.00 14.91
CA GLN A 79 -19.84 -20.15 14.62
C GLN A 79 -18.37 -19.90 14.98
N VAL A 80 -17.96 -18.63 15.10
CA VAL A 80 -16.60 -18.28 15.50
C VAL A 80 -16.32 -18.79 16.92
N PRO A 81 -15.12 -19.34 17.21
CA PRO A 81 -14.79 -19.77 18.55
C PRO A 81 -14.91 -18.64 19.57
N LEU A 82 -15.60 -18.94 20.68
CA LEU A 82 -15.84 -17.99 21.77
C LEU A 82 -14.97 -18.29 23.00
N VAL A 83 -14.26 -17.25 23.47
CA VAL A 83 -13.54 -17.29 24.75
C VAL A 83 -14.40 -16.63 25.82
N ALA A 84 -14.70 -17.35 26.90
CA ALA A 84 -15.36 -16.76 28.07
C ALA A 84 -14.31 -16.11 29.00
N ASP A 85 -14.46 -14.81 29.29
CA ASP A 85 -13.57 -14.08 30.19
C ASP A 85 -14.12 -14.09 31.63
N ILE A 86 -13.48 -14.89 32.49
CA ILE A 86 -13.90 -15.13 33.87
C ILE A 86 -12.81 -14.67 34.82
N HIS A 87 -13.18 -13.97 35.89
CA HIS A 87 -12.22 -13.41 36.84
C HIS A 87 -12.07 -14.21 38.14
N PHE A 88 -13.18 -14.58 38.81
CA PHE A 88 -13.14 -15.14 40.17
C PHE A 88 -14.08 -16.32 40.43
N ASP A 89 -15.25 -16.37 39.77
CA ASP A 89 -16.28 -17.36 40.12
C ASP A 89 -16.15 -18.65 39.30
N TYR A 90 -15.78 -19.75 39.97
CA TYR A 90 -15.71 -21.07 39.36
C TYR A 90 -17.08 -21.57 38.85
N LYS A 91 -18.20 -21.15 39.47
CA LYS A 91 -19.54 -21.57 39.04
C LYS A 91 -19.88 -21.02 37.66
N ILE A 92 -19.46 -19.78 37.38
CA ILE A 92 -19.58 -19.18 36.05
C ILE A 92 -18.73 -19.99 35.05
N ALA A 93 -17.51 -20.38 35.44
CA ALA A 93 -16.63 -21.18 34.59
C ALA A 93 -17.25 -22.54 34.21
N LEU A 94 -17.88 -23.22 35.17
CA LEU A 94 -18.60 -24.47 34.92
C LEU A 94 -19.81 -24.23 34.00
N ALA A 95 -20.62 -23.20 34.28
CA ALA A 95 -21.81 -22.90 33.49
C ALA A 95 -21.49 -22.55 32.04
N VAL A 96 -20.47 -21.73 31.77
CA VAL A 96 -20.11 -21.41 30.37
C VAL A 96 -19.46 -22.58 29.63
N ALA A 97 -18.83 -23.52 30.35
CA ALA A 97 -18.36 -24.77 29.76
C ALA A 97 -19.54 -25.62 29.28
N ASP A 98 -20.58 -25.77 30.11
CA ASP A 98 -21.83 -26.44 29.72
C ASP A 98 -22.54 -25.74 28.56
N HIS A 99 -22.49 -24.40 28.52
CA HIS A 99 -23.08 -23.59 27.45
C HIS A 99 -22.26 -23.58 26.15
N GLY A 100 -21.11 -24.27 26.10
CA GLY A 100 -20.34 -24.49 24.89
C GLY A 100 -19.27 -23.44 24.58
N ALA A 101 -18.65 -22.84 25.61
CA ALA A 101 -17.45 -22.03 25.42
C ALA A 101 -16.31 -22.84 24.78
N ASP A 102 -15.56 -22.23 23.86
CA ASP A 102 -14.45 -22.89 23.17
C ASP A 102 -13.11 -22.71 23.90
N CYS A 103 -13.02 -21.70 24.77
CA CYS A 103 -11.89 -21.50 25.67
C CYS A 103 -12.30 -20.72 26.92
N LEU A 104 -11.72 -21.08 28.07
CA LEU A 104 -11.88 -20.36 29.34
C LEU A 104 -10.66 -19.47 29.58
N ARG A 105 -10.82 -18.14 29.57
CA ARG A 105 -9.80 -17.25 30.15
C ARG A 105 -10.03 -17.20 31.65
N ILE A 106 -9.10 -17.78 32.40
CA ILE A 106 -9.14 -17.82 33.85
C ILE A 106 -7.73 -17.81 34.41
N ASN A 107 -7.52 -17.14 35.54
CA ASN A 107 -6.27 -17.22 36.29
C ASN A 107 -6.48 -18.21 37.44
N PRO A 108 -5.87 -19.41 37.42
CA PRO A 108 -6.11 -20.45 38.42
C PRO A 108 -5.98 -19.95 39.86
N GLY A 109 -4.99 -19.10 40.15
CA GLY A 109 -4.77 -18.58 41.51
C GLY A 109 -5.87 -17.65 42.04
N ASN A 110 -6.77 -17.15 41.19
CA ASN A 110 -7.85 -16.24 41.58
C ASN A 110 -9.18 -16.95 41.90
N ILE A 111 -9.28 -18.26 41.62
CA ILE A 111 -10.54 -19.03 41.73
C ILE A 111 -10.80 -19.54 43.15
N GLY A 112 -9.75 -19.66 43.96
CA GLY A 112 -9.84 -20.08 45.36
C GLY A 112 -9.12 -21.40 45.60
N SER A 113 -9.78 -22.34 46.28
CA SER A 113 -9.16 -23.61 46.67
C SER A 113 -8.81 -24.49 45.46
N GLU A 114 -7.78 -25.33 45.62
CA GLU A 114 -7.32 -26.26 44.57
C GLU A 114 -8.44 -27.21 44.11
N ASP A 115 -9.37 -27.57 44.99
CA ASP A 115 -10.54 -28.40 44.65
C ASP A 115 -11.44 -27.74 43.61
N LYS A 116 -11.68 -26.43 43.72
CA LYS A 116 -12.48 -25.69 42.73
C LYS A 116 -11.78 -25.60 41.39
N ILE A 117 -10.46 -25.42 41.40
CA ILE A 117 -9.66 -25.41 40.16
C ILE A 117 -9.72 -26.79 39.50
N ARG A 118 -9.65 -27.86 40.29
CA ARG A 118 -9.77 -29.24 39.81
C ARG A 118 -11.14 -29.49 39.15
N GLU A 119 -12.22 -28.96 39.72
CA GLU A 119 -13.55 -29.01 39.09
C GLU A 119 -13.57 -28.29 37.73
N VAL A 120 -13.02 -27.07 37.65
CA VAL A 120 -12.95 -26.31 36.39
C VAL A 120 -12.11 -27.05 35.33
N VAL A 121 -10.97 -27.62 35.72
CA VAL A 121 -10.12 -28.41 34.81
C VAL A 121 -10.83 -29.70 34.37
N ALA A 122 -11.57 -30.35 35.26
CA ALA A 122 -12.36 -31.53 34.92
C ALA A 122 -13.47 -31.19 33.90
N ALA A 123 -14.17 -30.07 34.10
CA ALA A 123 -15.17 -29.58 33.13
C ALA A 123 -14.52 -29.24 31.78
N ALA A 124 -13.40 -28.51 31.80
CA ALA A 124 -12.67 -28.15 30.58
C ALA A 124 -12.26 -29.40 29.78
N ARG A 125 -11.76 -30.45 30.45
CA ARG A 125 -11.47 -31.74 29.80
C ARG A 125 -12.71 -32.44 29.27
N HIS A 126 -13.78 -32.47 30.05
CA HIS A 126 -15.02 -33.17 29.67
C HIS A 126 -15.61 -32.58 28.38
N HIS A 127 -15.55 -31.27 28.23
CA HIS A 127 -16.08 -30.55 27.06
C HIS A 127 -15.03 -30.28 25.97
N ASP A 128 -13.80 -30.76 26.11
CA ASP A 128 -12.70 -30.55 25.16
C ASP A 128 -12.40 -29.04 24.90
N ILE A 129 -12.38 -28.28 26.00
CA ILE A 129 -12.20 -26.82 26.06
C ILE A 129 -10.77 -26.49 26.49
N SER A 130 -10.10 -25.60 25.77
CA SER A 130 -8.79 -25.09 26.17
C SER A 130 -8.87 -23.96 27.18
N MET A 131 -7.79 -23.68 27.90
CA MET A 131 -7.74 -22.59 28.86
C MET A 131 -6.74 -21.50 28.43
N ARG A 132 -6.94 -20.27 28.91
CA ARG A 132 -5.96 -19.20 28.81
C ARG A 132 -5.67 -18.60 30.18
N ILE A 133 -4.41 -18.73 30.61
CA ILE A 133 -3.86 -17.98 31.73
C ILE A 133 -3.54 -16.55 31.24
N GLY A 134 -3.99 -15.53 31.96
CA GLY A 134 -3.75 -14.13 31.60
C GLY A 134 -3.26 -13.29 32.76
N VAL A 135 -1.94 -13.21 32.92
CA VAL A 135 -1.27 -12.37 33.90
C VAL A 135 -1.15 -10.95 33.35
N ASN A 136 -1.49 -9.95 34.17
CA ASN A 136 -1.37 -8.54 33.81
C ASN A 136 -0.54 -7.81 34.88
N ALA A 137 0.32 -6.88 34.46
CA ALA A 137 1.16 -6.09 35.36
C ALA A 137 0.34 -5.30 36.41
N GLY A 138 -0.84 -4.79 36.02
CA GLY A 138 -1.72 -4.04 36.92
C GLY A 138 -2.46 -4.89 37.97
N SER A 139 -2.41 -6.22 37.86
CA SER A 139 -3.14 -7.13 38.75
C SER A 139 -2.26 -8.25 39.32
N LEU A 140 -0.95 -7.99 39.48
CA LEU A 140 0.00 -8.91 40.12
C LEU A 140 -0.40 -9.23 41.56
N GLU A 141 -0.07 -10.42 42.04
CA GLU A 141 -0.33 -10.85 43.40
C GLU A 141 0.44 -9.99 44.44
N LYS A 142 -0.17 -9.75 45.61
CA LYS A 142 0.36 -8.82 46.63
C LYS A 142 1.74 -9.21 47.14
N ASP A 143 2.07 -10.49 47.20
CA ASP A 143 3.38 -10.97 47.64
C ASP A 143 4.45 -10.73 46.58
N LEU A 144 4.13 -10.87 45.29
CA LEU A 144 5.02 -10.51 44.20
C LEU A 144 5.27 -9.00 44.14
N GLN A 145 4.22 -8.19 44.32
CA GLN A 145 4.36 -6.74 44.43
C GLN A 145 5.29 -6.35 45.60
N LYS A 146 5.23 -7.05 46.73
CA LYS A 146 6.14 -6.81 47.87
C LYS A 146 7.57 -7.28 47.58
N LYS A 147 7.74 -8.40 46.87
CA LYS A 147 9.05 -8.98 46.54
C LYS A 147 9.83 -8.13 45.54
N TYR A 148 9.16 -7.67 44.49
CA TYR A 148 9.78 -6.94 43.38
C TYR A 148 9.65 -5.42 43.49
N GLY A 149 8.73 -4.92 44.34
CA GLY A 149 8.47 -3.49 44.53
C GLY A 149 7.64 -2.89 43.39
N GLU A 150 8.10 -3.07 42.14
CA GLU A 150 7.42 -2.65 40.93
C GLU A 150 7.16 -3.83 39.97
N PRO A 151 6.21 -3.73 39.03
CA PRO A 151 6.02 -4.76 38.01
C PRO A 151 7.23 -4.88 37.08
N THR A 152 7.99 -5.97 37.20
CA THR A 152 9.10 -6.32 36.29
C THR A 152 8.76 -7.53 35.41
N GLY A 153 9.59 -7.80 34.40
CA GLY A 153 9.45 -8.97 33.54
C GLY A 153 9.52 -10.27 34.36
N GLU A 154 10.41 -10.33 35.35
CA GLU A 154 10.55 -11.46 36.26
C GLU A 154 9.35 -11.63 37.19
N ALA A 155 8.75 -10.54 37.67
CA ALA A 155 7.52 -10.60 38.48
C ALA A 155 6.35 -11.21 37.67
N LEU A 156 6.22 -10.81 36.40
CA LEU A 156 5.23 -11.35 35.48
C LEU A 156 5.50 -12.82 35.14
N LEU A 157 6.77 -13.18 34.92
CA LEU A 157 7.20 -14.56 34.71
C LEU A 157 6.86 -15.43 35.93
N GLU A 158 7.20 -14.98 37.14
CA GLU A 158 6.93 -15.77 38.35
C GLU A 158 5.42 -16.00 38.55
N SER A 159 4.59 -14.96 38.37
CA SER A 159 3.13 -15.09 38.41
C SER A 159 2.61 -16.08 37.35
N ALA A 160 3.12 -15.98 36.12
CA ALA A 160 2.77 -16.91 35.04
C ALA A 160 3.12 -18.35 35.40
N MET A 161 4.34 -18.60 35.87
CA MET A 161 4.81 -19.94 36.24
C MET A 161 4.03 -20.54 37.41
N ARG A 162 3.58 -19.73 38.38
CA ARG A 162 2.71 -20.20 39.48
C ARG A 162 1.39 -20.76 38.96
N HIS A 163 0.77 -20.11 37.98
CA HIS A 163 -0.46 -20.60 37.38
C HIS A 163 -0.25 -21.80 36.48
N ILE A 164 0.87 -21.85 35.75
CA ILE A 164 1.27 -23.00 34.94
C ILE A 164 1.46 -24.24 35.82
N ASP A 165 2.19 -24.10 36.94
CA ASP A 165 2.43 -25.20 37.88
C ASP A 165 1.13 -25.82 38.42
N ILE A 166 0.09 -25.01 38.66
CA ILE A 166 -1.22 -25.52 39.07
C ILE A 166 -1.84 -26.40 37.98
N LEU A 167 -1.79 -25.98 36.71
CA LEU A 167 -2.32 -26.78 35.60
C LEU A 167 -1.48 -28.03 35.34
N ASP A 168 -0.15 -27.92 35.45
CA ASP A 168 0.77 -29.05 35.30
C ASP A 168 0.58 -30.10 36.40
N ARG A 169 0.41 -29.69 37.67
CA ARG A 169 0.05 -30.61 38.77
C ARG A 169 -1.29 -31.31 38.54
N LEU A 170 -2.20 -30.67 37.82
CA LEU A 170 -3.47 -31.26 37.41
C LEU A 170 -3.37 -32.04 36.08
N ASN A 171 -2.20 -32.13 35.44
CA ASN A 171 -1.91 -32.74 34.13
C ASN A 171 -2.69 -32.14 32.95
N PHE A 172 -2.99 -30.83 33.00
CA PHE A 172 -3.77 -30.15 31.96
C PHE A 172 -2.85 -29.34 31.04
N HIS A 173 -2.75 -29.73 29.77
CA HIS A 173 -1.80 -29.15 28.82
C HIS A 173 -2.47 -28.36 27.67
N GLU A 174 -3.80 -28.42 27.54
CA GLU A 174 -4.58 -27.67 26.53
C GLU A 174 -4.76 -26.21 26.95
N PHE A 175 -3.66 -25.47 27.08
CA PHE A 175 -3.71 -24.06 27.45
C PHE A 175 -2.67 -23.19 26.73
N LYS A 176 -3.03 -21.91 26.60
CA LYS A 176 -2.16 -20.81 26.16
C LYS A 176 -1.98 -19.79 27.27
N ILE A 177 -0.98 -18.93 27.15
CA ILE A 177 -0.67 -17.94 28.18
C ILE A 177 -0.41 -16.55 27.61
N SER A 178 -0.81 -15.51 28.36
CA SER A 178 -0.45 -14.13 28.10
C SER A 178 0.12 -13.45 29.34
N VAL A 179 1.19 -12.68 29.17
CA VAL A 179 1.77 -11.77 30.17
C VAL A 179 1.72 -10.35 29.62
N LYS A 180 0.75 -9.54 30.06
CA LYS A 180 0.51 -8.21 29.45
C LYS A 180 0.94 -7.08 30.39
N ALA A 181 1.64 -6.11 29.83
CA ALA A 181 1.94 -4.83 30.46
C ALA A 181 1.50 -3.67 29.55
N SER A 182 1.51 -2.45 30.10
CA SER A 182 1.16 -1.22 29.35
C SER A 182 2.38 -0.52 28.75
N ASN A 183 3.57 -0.86 29.23
CA ASN A 183 4.86 -0.41 28.70
C ASN A 183 5.39 -1.42 27.65
N VAL A 184 5.93 -0.89 26.55
CA VAL A 184 6.46 -1.68 25.42
C VAL A 184 7.59 -2.60 25.86
N PHE A 185 8.62 -2.05 26.51
CA PHE A 185 9.81 -2.82 26.90
C PHE A 185 9.50 -3.88 27.94
N LEU A 186 8.69 -3.53 28.95
CA LEU A 186 8.24 -4.50 29.96
C LEU A 186 7.43 -5.64 29.33
N THR A 187 6.56 -5.33 28.36
CA THR A 187 5.80 -6.36 27.64
C THR A 187 6.74 -7.29 26.89
N MET A 188 7.68 -6.73 26.13
CA MET A 188 8.63 -7.53 25.34
C MET A 188 9.51 -8.39 26.23
N ASP A 189 10.05 -7.82 27.31
CA ASP A 189 10.89 -8.51 28.28
C ASP A 189 10.15 -9.70 28.93
N ALA A 190 8.93 -9.47 29.42
CA ALA A 190 8.12 -10.53 30.02
C ALA A 190 7.83 -11.69 29.05
N TYR A 191 7.48 -11.40 27.79
CA TYR A 191 7.26 -12.45 26.79
C TYR A 191 8.54 -13.19 26.41
N ARG A 192 9.68 -12.50 26.30
CA ARG A 192 10.98 -13.14 26.02
C ARG A 192 11.35 -14.12 27.13
N LEU A 193 11.36 -13.63 28.37
CA LEU A 193 11.63 -14.44 29.57
C LEU A 193 10.69 -15.65 29.65
N LEU A 194 9.39 -15.45 29.42
CA LEU A 194 8.43 -16.54 29.42
C LEU A 194 8.69 -17.54 28.28
N SER A 195 9.00 -17.06 27.08
CA SER A 195 9.20 -17.92 25.91
C SER A 195 10.37 -18.89 26.04
N GLU A 196 11.35 -18.57 26.88
CA GLU A 196 12.51 -19.42 27.18
C GLU A 196 12.18 -20.56 28.17
N GLN A 197 11.13 -20.41 28.98
CA GLN A 197 10.82 -21.32 30.09
C GLN A 197 9.74 -22.37 29.77
N ILE A 198 8.93 -22.13 28.74
CA ILE A 198 7.81 -23.02 28.38
C ILE A 198 7.83 -23.38 26.90
N ASP A 199 6.93 -24.26 26.48
CA ASP A 199 6.64 -24.60 25.09
C ASP A 199 5.16 -24.33 24.72
N ASN A 200 4.35 -23.78 25.63
CA ASN A 200 2.95 -23.46 25.34
C ASN A 200 2.82 -22.27 24.37
N PRO A 201 1.66 -22.15 23.69
CA PRO A 201 1.34 -21.00 22.86
C PRO A 201 1.21 -19.70 23.66
N LEU A 202 1.69 -18.61 23.08
CA LEU A 202 1.67 -17.27 23.64
C LEU A 202 0.59 -16.42 22.95
N HIS A 203 -0.35 -15.92 23.76
CA HIS A 203 -1.33 -14.91 23.35
C HIS A 203 -0.74 -13.53 23.58
N LEU A 204 -0.24 -12.89 22.53
CA LEU A 204 0.37 -11.58 22.60
C LEU A 204 -0.67 -10.47 22.79
N GLY A 205 -0.25 -9.41 23.47
CA GLY A 205 -1.03 -8.18 23.55
C GLY A 205 -0.41 -7.20 24.53
N VAL A 206 -0.63 -5.91 24.28
CA VAL A 206 -0.36 -4.81 25.21
C VAL A 206 -1.66 -4.48 25.92
N THR A 207 -1.63 -4.26 27.24
CA THR A 207 -2.82 -3.75 27.96
C THR A 207 -2.80 -2.23 27.96
N GLU A 208 -3.97 -1.59 27.96
CA GLU A 208 -4.08 -0.12 28.03
C GLU A 208 -3.22 0.60 26.96
N ALA A 209 -3.30 0.12 25.71
CA ALA A 209 -2.42 0.64 24.67
C ALA A 209 -2.67 2.14 24.38
N GLY A 210 -3.94 2.55 24.43
CA GLY A 210 -4.39 3.93 24.27
C GLY A 210 -5.57 4.05 23.31
N ILE A 211 -5.85 5.27 22.87
CA ILE A 211 -6.79 5.56 21.78
C ILE A 211 -6.23 5.08 20.44
N TYR A 212 -7.09 4.98 19.42
CA TYR A 212 -6.78 4.42 18.09
C TYR A 212 -5.34 4.67 17.61
N ARG A 213 -4.94 5.93 17.37
CA ARG A 213 -3.62 6.23 16.77
C ARG A 213 -2.44 5.84 17.66
N THR A 214 -2.42 6.29 18.92
CA THR A 214 -1.27 6.07 19.81
C THR A 214 -1.20 4.62 20.29
N GLY A 215 -2.34 3.99 20.52
CA GLY A 215 -2.45 2.57 20.86
C GLY A 215 -2.03 1.67 19.72
N THR A 216 -2.35 2.02 18.46
CA THR A 216 -1.89 1.29 17.27
C THR A 216 -0.36 1.30 17.18
N VAL A 217 0.26 2.49 17.26
CA VAL A 217 1.73 2.61 17.19
C VAL A 217 2.39 1.82 18.32
N LYS A 218 1.88 1.95 19.56
CA LYS A 218 2.43 1.22 20.72
C LYS A 218 2.34 -0.29 20.54
N SER A 219 1.18 -0.79 20.09
CA SER A 219 0.96 -2.22 19.87
C SER A 219 1.81 -2.75 18.72
N ALA A 220 1.93 -2.00 17.62
CA ALA A 220 2.77 -2.38 16.49
C ALA A 220 4.25 -2.52 16.88
N ILE A 221 4.78 -1.61 17.70
CA ILE A 221 6.17 -1.69 18.18
C ILE A 221 6.37 -2.91 19.08
N ALA A 222 5.53 -3.09 20.10
CA ALA A 222 5.69 -4.17 21.08
C ALA A 222 5.48 -5.56 20.44
N LEU A 223 4.37 -5.72 19.72
CA LEU A 223 3.99 -7.01 19.15
C LEU A 223 4.82 -7.31 17.90
N GLY A 224 5.10 -6.31 17.06
CA GLY A 224 5.96 -6.48 15.89
C GLY A 224 7.38 -6.89 16.28
N GLY A 225 7.94 -6.32 17.36
CA GLY A 225 9.25 -6.73 17.88
C GLY A 225 9.29 -8.19 18.33
N LEU A 226 8.27 -8.66 19.07
CA LEU A 226 8.16 -10.07 19.47
C LEU A 226 7.98 -11.00 18.27
N LEU A 227 7.14 -10.60 17.31
CA LEU A 227 6.89 -11.39 16.10
C LEU A 227 8.13 -11.50 15.20
N LEU A 228 8.96 -10.47 15.11
CA LEU A 228 10.26 -10.52 14.41
C LEU A 228 11.21 -11.55 15.03
N GLU A 229 11.12 -11.76 16.35
CA GLU A 229 11.85 -12.79 17.09
C GLU A 229 11.18 -14.18 17.00
N GLY A 230 10.05 -14.30 16.30
CA GLY A 230 9.30 -15.54 16.16
C GLY A 230 8.46 -15.90 17.38
N ILE A 231 8.30 -14.97 18.33
CA ILE A 231 7.51 -15.16 19.56
C ILE A 231 6.07 -14.74 19.28
N GLY A 232 5.11 -15.65 19.51
CA GLY A 232 3.68 -15.38 19.39
C GLY A 232 2.94 -16.40 18.52
N ASP A 233 1.77 -16.82 19.00
CA ASP A 233 0.94 -17.85 18.35
C ASP A 233 -0.50 -17.36 18.12
N THR A 234 -0.89 -16.34 18.87
CA THR A 234 -2.11 -15.58 18.67
C THR A 234 -1.93 -14.19 19.24
N MET A 235 -2.68 -13.20 18.77
CA MET A 235 -2.56 -11.83 19.25
C MET A 235 -3.91 -11.13 19.39
N ARG A 236 -3.94 -10.13 20.27
CA ARG A 236 -5.01 -9.14 20.35
C ARG A 236 -4.41 -7.73 20.51
N ILE A 237 -4.88 -6.80 19.70
CA ILE A 237 -4.65 -5.36 19.89
C ILE A 237 -5.68 -4.88 20.91
N SER A 238 -5.30 -4.08 21.91
CA SER A 238 -6.25 -3.58 22.93
C SER A 238 -6.38 -2.06 22.82
N LEU A 239 -7.45 -1.58 22.19
CA LEU A 239 -7.66 -0.15 21.92
C LEU A 239 -8.92 0.37 22.62
N ALA A 240 -8.92 1.67 22.91
CA ALA A 240 -10.16 2.40 23.14
C ALA A 240 -10.78 2.78 21.78
N ALA A 241 -11.31 1.78 21.07
CA ALA A 241 -11.93 1.88 19.74
C ALA A 241 -12.94 0.73 19.54
N GLU A 242 -13.56 0.66 18.36
CA GLU A 242 -14.43 -0.48 18.01
C GLU A 242 -13.60 -1.78 17.87
N PRO A 243 -14.13 -2.93 18.31
CA PRO A 243 -13.39 -4.21 18.26
C PRO A 243 -12.95 -4.64 16.86
N GLU A 244 -13.74 -4.33 15.82
CA GLU A 244 -13.37 -4.59 14.42
C GLU A 244 -12.08 -3.87 14.00
N ASP A 245 -11.79 -2.71 14.56
CA ASP A 245 -10.53 -2.00 14.28
C ASP A 245 -9.32 -2.69 14.91
N GLU A 246 -9.48 -3.30 16.09
CA GLU A 246 -8.44 -4.13 16.71
C GLU A 246 -8.03 -5.29 15.79
N VAL A 247 -9.01 -5.88 15.10
CA VAL A 247 -8.82 -6.99 14.16
C VAL A 247 -8.05 -6.52 12.92
N LYS A 248 -8.47 -5.41 12.31
CA LYS A 248 -7.81 -4.82 11.13
C LYS A 248 -6.34 -4.56 11.40
N ILE A 249 -6.04 -3.88 12.52
CA ILE A 249 -4.67 -3.56 12.92
C ILE A 249 -3.84 -4.82 13.20
N GLY A 250 -4.46 -5.85 13.79
CA GLY A 250 -3.83 -7.15 13.98
C GLY A 250 -3.37 -7.77 12.65
N PHE A 251 -4.22 -7.74 11.63
CA PHE A 251 -3.87 -8.19 10.29
C PHE A 251 -2.85 -7.28 9.60
N ASP A 252 -2.91 -5.97 9.78
CA ASP A 252 -1.94 -5.04 9.20
C ASP A 252 -0.52 -5.29 9.74
N ILE A 253 -0.38 -5.61 11.03
CA ILE A 253 0.90 -6.01 11.62
C ILE A 253 1.39 -7.33 11.01
N LEU A 254 0.54 -8.36 10.93
CA LEU A 254 0.93 -9.66 10.37
C LEU A 254 1.26 -9.57 8.86
N LYS A 255 0.51 -8.75 8.11
CA LYS A 255 0.71 -8.49 6.68
C LYS A 255 2.02 -7.77 6.44
N SER A 256 2.33 -6.74 7.24
CA SER A 256 3.59 -6.00 7.17
C SER A 256 4.82 -6.87 7.45
N LEU A 257 4.68 -7.91 8.27
CA LEU A 257 5.74 -8.88 8.57
C LEU A 257 5.75 -10.08 7.62
N GLY A 258 4.85 -10.14 6.63
CA GLY A 258 4.72 -11.28 5.71
C GLY A 258 4.38 -12.60 6.41
N LEU A 259 3.75 -12.56 7.58
CA LEU A 259 3.39 -13.75 8.38
C LEU A 259 1.99 -14.26 8.03
N ARG A 260 1.07 -13.36 7.73
CA ARG A 260 -0.31 -13.68 7.33
C ARG A 260 -0.96 -12.48 6.65
N SER A 261 -1.73 -12.72 5.60
CA SER A 261 -2.51 -11.71 4.90
C SER A 261 -4.01 -11.94 5.09
N ASN A 262 -4.77 -10.85 5.06
CA ASN A 262 -6.22 -10.84 5.01
C ASN A 262 -6.63 -9.70 4.08
N GLY A 263 -7.04 -10.04 2.86
CA GLY A 263 -7.39 -9.06 1.82
C GLY A 263 -6.20 -8.36 1.17
N ILE A 264 -6.53 -7.22 0.54
CA ILE A 264 -5.61 -6.46 -0.31
C ILE A 264 -4.56 -5.73 0.53
N ASN A 265 -3.32 -5.73 0.04
CA ASN A 265 -2.22 -4.92 0.54
C ASN A 265 -2.01 -3.74 -0.43
N PHE A 266 -2.35 -2.53 0.00
CA PHE A 266 -2.17 -1.36 -0.85
C PHE A 266 -0.78 -0.75 -0.68
N ILE A 267 -0.09 -0.57 -1.80
CA ILE A 267 1.24 0.05 -1.87
C ILE A 267 1.09 1.38 -2.58
N ALA A 268 0.95 2.47 -1.81
CA ALA A 268 0.76 3.80 -2.35
C ALA A 268 2.04 4.63 -2.26
N CYS A 269 2.29 5.48 -3.26
CA CYS A 269 3.33 6.50 -3.08
C CYS A 269 2.85 7.56 -2.07
N PRO A 270 3.75 8.21 -1.30
CA PRO A 270 3.38 9.26 -0.33
C PRO A 270 2.66 10.50 -0.93
N SER A 271 2.45 10.51 -2.25
CA SER A 271 2.11 11.65 -3.11
C SER A 271 3.20 12.72 -3.14
N CYS A 272 3.30 13.44 -4.26
CA CYS A 272 4.20 14.58 -4.42
C CYS A 272 3.67 15.53 -5.50
N SER A 273 4.38 16.62 -5.79
CA SER A 273 3.99 17.59 -6.83
C SER A 273 3.94 17.01 -8.26
N ARG A 274 4.45 15.79 -8.47
CA ARG A 274 4.43 15.10 -9.77
C ARG A 274 3.20 14.23 -9.97
N GLN A 275 2.28 14.17 -9.00
CA GLN A 275 1.10 13.32 -9.12
C GLN A 275 0.18 13.84 -10.23
N GLU A 276 -0.23 12.93 -11.11
CA GLU A 276 -1.16 13.19 -12.22
C GLU A 276 -2.63 12.98 -11.81
N PHE A 277 -2.86 12.38 -10.63
CA PHE A 277 -4.16 12.25 -9.99
C PHE A 277 -3.98 12.34 -8.47
N ASN A 278 -5.07 12.60 -7.75
CA ASN A 278 -5.05 12.66 -6.29
C ASN A 278 -4.94 11.24 -5.70
N VAL A 279 -3.71 10.83 -5.38
CA VAL A 279 -3.41 9.49 -4.85
C VAL A 279 -4.12 9.25 -3.53
N ILE A 280 -4.13 10.24 -2.63
CA ILE A 280 -4.73 10.12 -1.30
C ILE A 280 -6.24 9.83 -1.41
N LYS A 281 -6.94 10.58 -2.26
CA LYS A 281 -8.38 10.38 -2.47
C LYS A 281 -8.67 9.03 -3.14
N ALA A 282 -7.85 8.62 -4.11
CA ALA A 282 -8.00 7.32 -4.75
C ALA A 282 -7.81 6.17 -3.74
N MET A 283 -6.80 6.28 -2.88
CA MET A 283 -6.51 5.33 -1.81
C MET A 283 -7.67 5.18 -0.83
N GLN A 284 -8.23 6.28 -0.34
CA GLN A 284 -9.38 6.25 0.57
C GLN A 284 -10.59 5.53 -0.04
N ILE A 285 -10.87 5.79 -1.32
CA ILE A 285 -11.99 5.14 -2.02
C ILE A 285 -11.71 3.64 -2.22
N LEU A 286 -10.47 3.27 -2.53
CA LEU A 286 -10.08 1.87 -2.71
C LEU A 286 -10.16 1.10 -1.40
N GLU A 287 -9.67 1.66 -0.29
CA GLU A 287 -9.76 1.05 1.03
C GLU A 287 -11.21 0.81 1.45
N GLU A 288 -12.09 1.81 1.30
CA GLU A 288 -13.51 1.69 1.64
C GLU A 288 -14.24 0.67 0.77
N ARG A 289 -14.00 0.67 -0.55
CA ARG A 289 -14.75 -0.17 -1.50
C ARG A 289 -14.28 -1.62 -1.56
N LEU A 290 -13.08 -1.90 -1.06
CA LEU A 290 -12.45 -3.22 -1.16
C LEU A 290 -12.18 -3.82 0.22
N GLU A 291 -12.74 -3.24 1.28
CA GLU A 291 -12.60 -3.70 2.67
C GLU A 291 -13.15 -5.13 2.87
N ASP A 292 -14.09 -5.58 2.05
CA ASP A 292 -14.72 -6.90 2.10
C ASP A 292 -13.92 -7.98 1.37
N ILE A 293 -12.95 -7.61 0.53
CA ILE A 293 -12.09 -8.54 -0.19
C ILE A 293 -11.14 -9.24 0.78
N ARG A 294 -11.17 -10.58 0.82
CA ARG A 294 -10.29 -11.40 1.68
C ARG A 294 -9.14 -12.05 0.92
N THR A 295 -9.22 -12.10 -0.40
CA THR A 295 -8.16 -12.63 -1.28
C THR A 295 -6.88 -11.82 -1.10
N PRO A 296 -5.75 -12.45 -0.71
CA PRO A 296 -4.46 -11.77 -0.66
C PRO A 296 -4.03 -11.28 -2.05
N MET A 297 -3.69 -10.00 -2.14
CA MET A 297 -3.25 -9.37 -3.38
C MET A 297 -2.49 -8.08 -3.09
N ASP A 298 -1.41 -7.82 -3.80
CA ASP A 298 -0.68 -6.56 -3.76
C ASP A 298 -1.21 -5.61 -4.85
N VAL A 299 -1.68 -4.43 -4.45
CA VAL A 299 -2.19 -3.40 -5.37
C VAL A 299 -1.39 -2.12 -5.19
N SER A 300 -0.67 -1.70 -6.22
CA SER A 300 0.13 -0.48 -6.19
C SER A 300 -0.59 0.71 -6.82
N VAL A 301 -0.55 1.86 -6.15
CA VAL A 301 -1.23 3.09 -6.59
C VAL A 301 -0.23 4.25 -6.57
N ILE A 302 0.33 4.54 -7.75
CA ILE A 302 1.44 5.47 -7.89
C ILE A 302 1.02 6.68 -8.72
N GLY A 303 1.13 7.87 -8.14
CA GLY A 303 0.66 9.11 -8.75
C GLY A 303 1.37 9.53 -10.04
N CYS A 304 2.54 8.99 -10.39
CA CYS A 304 3.33 9.48 -11.52
C CYS A 304 4.16 8.39 -12.21
N LYS A 305 4.58 8.65 -13.45
CA LYS A 305 5.40 7.73 -14.27
C LYS A 305 6.86 7.58 -13.81
N VAL A 306 7.36 8.41 -12.89
CA VAL A 306 8.79 8.44 -12.54
C VAL A 306 9.24 7.12 -11.90
N ASN A 307 8.62 6.76 -10.78
CA ASN A 307 8.84 5.45 -10.14
C ASN A 307 7.72 4.46 -10.43
N GLY A 308 6.57 4.95 -10.92
CA GLY A 308 5.34 4.16 -11.06
C GLY A 308 5.50 2.85 -11.81
N PRO A 309 6.06 2.82 -13.03
CA PRO A 309 6.22 1.57 -13.78
C PRO A 309 7.18 0.57 -13.14
N GLY A 310 8.14 1.02 -12.33
CA GLY A 310 9.06 0.14 -11.60
C GLY A 310 8.37 -0.48 -10.39
N GLU A 311 7.79 0.38 -9.54
CA GLU A 311 7.06 -0.04 -8.32
C GLU A 311 5.83 -0.90 -8.65
N ALA A 312 5.15 -0.63 -9.77
CA ALA A 312 3.96 -1.35 -10.18
C ALA A 312 4.22 -2.78 -10.68
N LYS A 313 5.44 -3.11 -11.11
CA LYS A 313 5.79 -4.46 -11.60
C LYS A 313 5.88 -5.51 -10.49
N GLU A 314 6.13 -5.07 -9.26
CA GLU A 314 6.26 -5.95 -8.10
C GLU A 314 4.89 -6.29 -7.47
N ALA A 315 3.82 -5.62 -7.90
CA ALA A 315 2.46 -5.82 -7.42
C ALA A 315 1.64 -6.68 -8.39
N ASP A 316 0.60 -7.36 -7.90
CA ASP A 316 -0.34 -8.11 -8.73
C ASP A 316 -1.13 -7.18 -9.67
N ILE A 317 -1.48 -5.99 -9.18
CA ILE A 317 -2.13 -4.92 -9.95
C ILE A 317 -1.41 -3.60 -9.69
N GLY A 318 -1.16 -2.83 -10.74
CA GLY A 318 -0.53 -1.52 -10.63
C GLY A 318 -1.25 -0.41 -11.39
N ILE A 319 -1.50 0.69 -10.70
CA ILE A 319 -2.11 1.91 -11.24
C ILE A 319 -1.06 3.01 -11.22
N VAL A 320 -0.74 3.55 -12.40
CA VAL A 320 0.28 4.59 -12.56
C VAL A 320 -0.31 5.83 -13.20
N GLY A 321 -0.09 6.98 -12.58
CA GLY A 321 -0.52 8.27 -13.10
C GLY A 321 0.28 8.65 -14.33
N ALA A 322 -0.43 9.01 -15.40
CA ALA A 322 0.14 9.49 -16.65
C ALA A 322 -0.69 10.65 -17.19
N THR A 323 -0.02 11.68 -17.73
CA THR A 323 -0.69 12.75 -18.47
C THR A 323 -1.43 12.18 -19.68
N HIS A 324 -2.54 12.82 -20.10
CA HIS A 324 -3.27 12.43 -21.31
C HIS A 324 -2.36 12.27 -22.54
N LEU A 325 -1.35 13.13 -22.62
CA LEU A 325 -0.33 13.14 -23.67
C LEU A 325 0.53 11.87 -23.63
N SER A 326 1.20 11.60 -22.50
CA SER A 326 2.05 10.40 -22.37
C SER A 326 1.24 9.11 -22.50
N ALA A 327 0.05 9.04 -21.88
CA ALA A 327 -0.81 7.86 -21.94
C ALA A 327 -1.28 7.57 -23.37
N LEU A 328 -1.51 8.59 -24.19
CA LEU A 328 -1.84 8.40 -25.60
C LEU A 328 -0.62 7.90 -26.38
N MET A 329 0.55 8.51 -26.20
CA MET A 329 1.78 8.07 -26.88
C MET A 329 2.12 6.61 -26.58
N ASP A 330 1.98 6.21 -25.31
CA ASP A 330 2.21 4.83 -24.88
C ASP A 330 1.26 3.85 -25.60
N THR A 331 0.00 4.23 -25.87
CA THR A 331 -0.95 3.36 -26.64
C THR A 331 -0.61 3.18 -28.12
N TYR A 332 0.20 4.09 -28.68
CA TYR A 332 0.69 4.01 -30.06
C TYR A 332 2.14 3.47 -30.12
N GLY A 333 2.72 3.07 -28.99
CA GLY A 333 4.09 2.53 -28.93
C GLY A 333 5.19 3.57 -29.06
N TYR A 334 4.87 4.87 -28.89
CA TYR A 334 5.87 5.94 -28.93
C TYR A 334 6.59 6.08 -27.58
N GLN A 335 7.91 6.18 -27.63
CA GLN A 335 8.75 6.35 -26.45
C GLN A 335 9.18 7.80 -26.26
N GLN A 336 9.27 8.26 -25.02
CA GLN A 336 9.70 9.63 -24.78
C GLN A 336 11.21 9.78 -25.02
N ILE A 337 11.60 10.77 -25.83
CA ILE A 337 12.98 11.23 -25.96
C ILE A 337 13.17 12.59 -25.29
N ARG A 338 14.34 12.80 -24.67
CA ARG A 338 14.73 14.07 -24.07
C ARG A 338 15.96 14.60 -24.79
N LEU A 339 15.86 15.85 -25.23
CA LEU A 339 16.90 16.54 -25.98
C LEU A 339 17.52 17.65 -25.13
N PRO A 340 18.81 17.98 -25.33
CA PRO A 340 19.44 19.17 -24.77
C PRO A 340 18.67 20.46 -25.10
N ILE A 341 18.72 21.44 -24.21
CA ILE A 341 18.16 22.79 -24.46
C ILE A 341 19.14 23.64 -25.28
N VAL A 342 20.44 23.46 -25.01
CA VAL A 342 21.54 24.12 -25.73
C VAL A 342 22.16 23.09 -26.66
N GLU A 343 22.23 23.41 -27.95
CA GLU A 343 22.70 22.53 -29.02
C GLU A 343 23.67 23.30 -29.93
N GLN A 344 24.47 22.59 -30.72
CA GLN A 344 25.38 23.23 -31.68
C GLN A 344 24.59 23.96 -32.76
N THR A 345 24.92 25.23 -33.02
CA THR A 345 24.20 26.07 -34.00
C THR A 345 24.20 25.45 -35.41
N GLY A 346 25.28 24.75 -35.77
CA GLY A 346 25.41 24.09 -37.07
C GLY A 346 24.33 23.04 -37.35
N LEU A 347 23.72 22.46 -36.30
CA LEU A 347 22.62 21.50 -36.41
C LEU A 347 21.40 22.12 -37.10
N PHE A 348 21.07 23.36 -36.77
CA PHE A 348 19.87 24.04 -37.26
C PHE A 348 20.12 24.84 -38.55
N LYS A 349 21.37 25.30 -38.78
CA LYS A 349 21.71 26.05 -40.01
C LYS A 349 21.49 25.25 -41.29
N ARG A 350 21.89 23.98 -41.30
CA ARG A 350 21.84 23.15 -42.52
C ARG A 350 20.46 22.57 -42.83
N ALA A 351 19.64 22.34 -41.81
CA ALA A 351 18.35 21.67 -41.96
C ALA A 351 17.25 22.59 -42.53
N ILE A 352 17.40 23.91 -42.36
CA ILE A 352 16.36 24.90 -42.72
C ILE A 352 16.76 25.67 -44.01
N GLY A 353 17.93 25.34 -44.60
CA GLY A 353 18.45 25.95 -45.83
C GLY A 353 19.01 27.34 -45.58
N ASP A 354 20.16 27.64 -46.21
CA ASP A 354 20.86 28.94 -46.12
C ASP A 354 20.03 30.13 -46.68
N ALA A 355 18.82 29.88 -47.19
CA ALA A 355 17.93 30.84 -47.84
C ALA A 355 16.56 31.00 -47.15
N THR A 356 16.42 30.65 -45.87
CA THR A 356 15.21 30.98 -45.09
C THR A 356 15.51 32.05 -44.04
N ASP A 357 14.60 33.04 -43.90
CA ASP A 357 14.68 34.13 -42.91
C ASP A 357 14.85 33.64 -41.46
N ILE A 358 14.59 32.35 -41.19
CA ILE A 358 14.65 31.69 -39.89
C ILE A 358 16.10 31.51 -39.39
N VAL A 359 17.06 31.22 -40.28
CA VAL A 359 18.40 30.74 -39.89
C VAL A 359 19.33 31.84 -39.38
N GLU A 360 19.16 33.08 -39.85
CA GLU A 360 20.01 34.20 -39.42
C GLU A 360 19.29 35.20 -38.52
N LYS A 361 17.95 35.29 -38.55
CA LYS A 361 17.19 36.33 -37.84
C LYS A 361 16.36 35.81 -36.66
N GLU A 362 16.21 34.49 -36.46
CA GLU A 362 15.24 33.94 -35.50
C GLU A 362 15.81 33.01 -34.41
N MET A 363 17.14 32.83 -34.28
CA MET A 363 17.74 31.96 -33.26
C MET A 363 18.48 32.73 -32.16
N TYR A 364 18.42 32.23 -30.92
CA TYR A 364 19.28 32.70 -29.82
C TYR A 364 20.63 31.98 -29.87
N THR A 365 21.57 32.56 -30.60
CA THR A 365 22.92 32.03 -30.78
C THR A 365 23.94 32.76 -29.90
N PHE A 366 24.87 32.02 -29.32
CA PHE A 366 25.97 32.53 -28.52
C PHE A 366 27.22 31.64 -28.69
N PHE A 367 28.38 32.19 -28.34
CA PHE A 367 29.62 31.41 -28.31
C PHE A 367 29.87 30.86 -26.91
N ASP A 368 30.33 29.62 -26.85
CA ASP A 368 30.77 29.03 -25.59
C ASP A 368 32.13 29.61 -25.15
N LYS A 369 32.65 29.14 -24.01
CA LYS A 369 33.96 29.57 -23.48
C LYS A 369 35.12 28.69 -23.96
N GLY A 370 34.90 27.83 -24.96
CA GLY A 370 35.89 26.93 -25.53
C GLY A 370 36.96 27.66 -26.32
N ASN A 371 38.03 26.94 -26.67
CA ASN A 371 39.07 27.44 -27.58
C ASN A 371 39.44 26.35 -28.61
N PRO A 372 39.02 26.48 -29.89
CA PRO A 372 38.24 27.60 -30.44
C PRO A 372 36.82 27.65 -29.86
N PRO A 373 36.18 28.83 -29.79
CA PRO A 373 34.82 28.95 -29.29
C PRO A 373 33.83 28.24 -30.23
N GLU A 374 32.98 27.39 -29.67
CA GLU A 374 31.90 26.74 -30.41
C GLU A 374 30.66 27.63 -30.46
N SER A 375 29.97 27.63 -31.60
CA SER A 375 28.68 28.32 -31.73
C SER A 375 27.56 27.42 -31.22
N LEU A 376 26.90 27.87 -30.15
CA LEU A 376 25.77 27.20 -29.52
C LEU A 376 24.49 28.02 -29.70
N THR A 377 23.36 27.32 -29.68
CA THR A 377 22.03 27.92 -29.83
C THR A 377 21.05 27.31 -28.83
N LEU A 378 20.18 28.14 -28.25
CA LEU A 378 18.98 27.62 -27.59
C LEU A 378 18.07 27.02 -28.65
N ARG A 379 17.75 25.72 -28.55
CA ARG A 379 17.04 25.01 -29.60
C ARG A 379 15.75 25.74 -30.04
N PRO A 380 15.55 26.00 -31.34
CA PRO A 380 14.34 26.64 -31.84
C PRO A 380 13.19 25.66 -32.11
N GLU A 381 13.50 24.36 -32.16
CA GLU A 381 12.59 23.25 -32.44
C GLU A 381 13.22 21.91 -31.97
N GLY A 382 12.48 20.80 -32.04
CA GLY A 382 12.91 19.50 -31.51
C GLY A 382 13.30 18.42 -32.54
N THR A 383 12.86 18.54 -33.79
CA THR A 383 13.05 17.59 -34.88
C THR A 383 14.52 17.36 -35.17
N ALA A 384 15.32 18.42 -35.36
CA ALA A 384 16.74 18.27 -35.69
C ALA A 384 17.52 17.63 -34.53
N GLY A 385 17.15 17.93 -33.27
CA GLY A 385 17.71 17.27 -32.10
C GLY A 385 17.35 15.77 -32.05
N CYS A 386 16.13 15.40 -32.42
CA CYS A 386 15.72 14.01 -32.58
C CYS A 386 16.56 13.31 -33.66
N VAL A 387 16.64 13.89 -34.87
CA VAL A 387 17.42 13.34 -35.98
C VAL A 387 18.89 13.16 -35.59
N ARG A 388 19.51 14.17 -34.96
CA ARG A 388 20.87 14.09 -34.41
C ARG A 388 21.00 12.90 -33.47
N ALA A 389 20.14 12.80 -32.46
CA ALA A 389 20.22 11.73 -31.47
C ALA A 389 20.06 10.33 -32.10
N MET A 390 19.19 10.19 -33.11
CA MET A 390 19.02 8.94 -33.85
C MET A 390 20.29 8.53 -34.60
N LEU A 391 20.95 9.49 -35.24
CA LEU A 391 22.17 9.25 -36.02
C LEU A 391 23.40 9.02 -35.13
N GLU A 392 23.67 9.90 -34.17
CA GLU A 392 24.85 9.85 -33.31
C GLU A 392 24.89 8.58 -32.44
N HIS A 393 23.72 8.10 -32.00
CA HIS A 393 23.61 6.90 -31.18
C HIS A 393 23.23 5.64 -31.97
N ASN A 394 23.22 5.71 -33.31
CA ASN A 394 22.95 4.59 -34.20
C ASN A 394 21.61 3.86 -33.91
N LEU A 395 20.58 4.61 -33.51
CA LEU A 395 19.29 4.08 -33.07
C LEU A 395 18.38 3.62 -34.23
N LEU A 396 18.75 3.97 -35.46
CA LEU A 396 18.05 3.56 -36.68
C LEU A 396 18.42 2.13 -37.15
N ARG A 397 19.43 1.50 -36.53
CA ARG A 397 19.93 0.21 -36.99
C ARG A 397 19.01 -0.94 -36.55
N GLY A 398 18.25 -1.49 -37.49
CA GLY A 398 17.42 -2.68 -37.28
C GLY A 398 16.12 -2.43 -36.51
N ALA A 399 15.74 -1.15 -36.34
CA ALA A 399 14.51 -0.75 -35.68
C ALA A 399 13.89 0.47 -36.39
N THR A 400 12.58 0.64 -36.24
CA THR A 400 11.84 1.86 -36.65
C THR A 400 11.47 2.63 -35.38
N PRO A 401 12.37 3.49 -34.85
CA PRO A 401 12.10 4.19 -33.60
C PRO A 401 10.94 5.16 -33.77
N ARG A 402 10.03 5.09 -32.80
CA ARG A 402 8.85 5.94 -32.66
C ARG A 402 9.05 6.72 -31.38
N VAL A 403 9.29 8.02 -31.49
CA VAL A 403 9.60 8.85 -30.33
C VAL A 403 8.71 10.08 -30.23
N TRP A 404 8.51 10.57 -29.01
CA TRP A 404 7.85 11.84 -28.77
C TRP A 404 8.66 12.67 -27.79
N TYR A 405 8.54 13.99 -27.89
CA TYR A 405 9.18 14.92 -26.99
C TYR A 405 8.21 16.03 -26.57
N ILE A 406 8.49 16.63 -25.41
CA ILE A 406 7.84 17.86 -24.97
C ILE A 406 8.87 18.72 -24.23
N GLY A 407 8.86 20.02 -24.49
CA GLY A 407 9.72 20.94 -23.74
C GLY A 407 9.75 22.36 -24.31
N PRO A 408 10.52 23.26 -23.68
CA PRO A 408 10.66 24.62 -24.15
C PRO A 408 11.52 24.67 -25.44
N MET A 409 11.13 25.60 -26.31
CA MET A 409 11.79 26.00 -27.56
C MET A 409 11.93 27.53 -27.59
N PHE A 410 12.95 28.03 -28.28
CA PHE A 410 13.34 29.44 -28.22
C PHE A 410 13.52 30.05 -29.61
N ARG A 411 12.78 31.13 -29.90
CA ARG A 411 12.89 31.88 -31.16
C ARG A 411 13.03 33.37 -30.87
N TYR A 412 13.93 34.03 -31.59
CA TYR A 412 14.25 35.46 -31.42
C TYR A 412 13.18 36.39 -32.01
N GLU A 413 12.30 35.88 -32.87
CA GLU A 413 11.21 36.60 -33.56
C GLU A 413 10.48 37.60 -32.64
N LYS A 414 10.02 38.72 -33.22
CA LYS A 414 9.17 39.68 -32.50
C LYS A 414 7.90 38.95 -32.02
N PRO A 415 7.57 38.99 -30.71
CA PRO A 415 6.44 38.24 -30.19
C PRO A 415 5.12 38.55 -30.93
N GLN A 416 4.41 37.51 -31.35
CA GLN A 416 3.07 37.60 -31.92
C GLN A 416 2.05 36.94 -30.98
N LYS A 417 0.75 37.09 -31.25
CA LYS A 417 -0.30 36.43 -30.44
C LYS A 417 -0.10 34.92 -30.47
N GLY A 418 0.24 34.32 -29.32
CA GLY A 418 0.51 32.88 -29.19
C GLY A 418 1.92 32.44 -29.61
N ARG A 419 2.77 33.35 -30.11
CA ARG A 419 4.19 33.09 -30.42
C ARG A 419 5.08 33.96 -29.53
N TYR A 420 5.42 33.41 -28.36
CA TYR A 420 6.38 34.01 -27.45
C TYR A 420 7.81 33.59 -27.82
N ARG A 421 8.81 34.36 -27.36
CA ARG A 421 10.24 34.02 -27.51
C ARG A 421 10.62 32.67 -26.89
N GLN A 422 9.88 32.25 -25.88
CA GLN A 422 9.91 30.90 -25.34
C GLN A 422 8.49 30.31 -25.46
N PHE A 423 8.38 29.14 -26.09
CA PHE A 423 7.12 28.39 -26.18
C PHE A 423 7.37 26.92 -25.90
N HIS A 424 6.32 26.15 -25.59
CA HIS A 424 6.42 24.70 -25.45
C HIS A 424 6.03 24.03 -26.74
N GLN A 425 6.86 23.11 -27.20
CA GLN A 425 6.55 22.24 -28.33
C GLN A 425 6.38 20.82 -27.82
N PHE A 426 5.29 20.19 -28.22
CA PHE A 426 5.14 18.74 -28.23
C PHE A 426 5.34 18.27 -29.67
N GLY A 427 6.16 17.24 -29.86
CA GLY A 427 6.44 16.68 -31.18
C GLY A 427 6.48 15.16 -31.11
N VAL A 428 6.15 14.54 -32.25
CA VAL A 428 6.15 13.10 -32.42
C VAL A 428 6.87 12.79 -33.71
N GLU A 429 7.89 11.94 -33.65
CA GLU A 429 8.79 11.63 -34.74
C GLU A 429 8.82 10.12 -34.98
N THR A 430 8.73 9.73 -36.25
CA THR A 430 8.90 8.34 -36.66
C THR A 430 9.96 8.26 -37.74
N PHE A 431 10.87 7.28 -37.61
CA PHE A 431 11.98 7.12 -38.53
C PHE A 431 11.93 5.78 -39.25
N GLY A 432 12.37 5.77 -40.51
CA GLY A 432 12.55 4.55 -41.30
C GLY A 432 11.26 3.96 -41.89
N VAL A 433 10.16 4.72 -41.88
CA VAL A 433 8.87 4.32 -42.49
C VAL A 433 8.56 5.32 -43.61
N ALA A 434 8.47 4.84 -44.85
CA ALA A 434 8.26 5.66 -46.05
C ALA A 434 6.89 5.41 -46.71
N THR A 435 5.93 4.92 -45.93
CA THR A 435 4.60 4.54 -46.37
C THR A 435 3.56 5.52 -45.82
N PRO A 436 2.44 5.79 -46.54
CA PRO A 436 1.43 6.77 -46.11
C PRO A 436 0.67 6.40 -44.81
N ASP A 437 0.82 5.17 -44.34
CA ASP A 437 0.23 4.70 -43.08
C ASP A 437 0.75 5.49 -41.87
N ILE A 438 2.01 5.95 -41.90
CA ILE A 438 2.55 6.74 -40.80
C ILE A 438 1.93 8.13 -40.70
N ASP A 439 1.66 8.77 -41.84
CA ASP A 439 0.97 10.06 -41.88
C ASP A 439 -0.46 9.91 -41.34
N ALA A 440 -1.15 8.86 -41.77
CA ALA A 440 -2.49 8.53 -41.26
C ALA A 440 -2.49 8.27 -39.75
N GLU A 441 -1.48 7.56 -39.23
CA GLU A 441 -1.32 7.31 -37.79
C GLU A 441 -1.15 8.61 -37.01
N LEU A 442 -0.26 9.49 -37.46
CA LEU A 442 0.00 10.79 -36.82
C LEU A 442 -1.25 11.67 -36.81
N ILE A 443 -2.01 11.69 -37.90
CA ILE A 443 -3.29 12.41 -38.01
C ILE A 443 -4.32 11.86 -37.02
N LEU A 444 -4.51 10.54 -36.99
CA LEU A 444 -5.47 9.89 -36.09
C LEU A 444 -5.10 10.09 -34.62
N MET A 445 -3.83 9.97 -34.29
CA MET A 445 -3.29 10.21 -32.96
C MET A 445 -3.56 11.66 -32.53
N THR A 446 -3.36 12.64 -33.42
CA THR A 446 -3.62 14.06 -33.15
C THR A 446 -5.11 14.32 -32.89
N ALA A 447 -6.01 13.76 -33.71
CA ALA A 447 -7.45 13.86 -33.49
C ALA A 447 -7.89 13.23 -32.16
N ARG A 448 -7.34 12.04 -31.82
CA ARG A 448 -7.60 11.36 -30.55
C ARG A 448 -7.07 12.16 -29.35
N LEU A 449 -5.94 12.84 -29.50
CA LEU A 449 -5.41 13.74 -28.47
C LEU A 449 -6.37 14.88 -28.17
N TRP A 450 -6.91 15.55 -29.19
CA TRP A 450 -7.89 16.62 -29.00
C TRP A 450 -9.16 16.14 -28.30
N GLN A 451 -9.64 14.94 -28.62
CA GLN A 451 -10.77 14.32 -27.91
C GLN A 451 -10.44 14.08 -26.44
N ARG A 452 -9.27 13.50 -26.14
CA ARG A 452 -8.82 13.25 -24.75
C ARG A 452 -8.59 14.53 -23.94
N MET A 453 -8.17 15.61 -24.60
CA MET A 453 -7.99 16.92 -23.97
C MET A 453 -9.30 17.72 -23.86
N GLY A 454 -10.40 17.23 -24.44
CA GLY A 454 -11.69 17.92 -24.41
C GLY A 454 -11.74 19.21 -25.25
N VAL A 455 -10.92 19.32 -26.29
CA VAL A 455 -10.85 20.50 -27.19
C VAL A 455 -11.28 20.20 -28.62
N ALA A 456 -11.78 18.99 -28.89
CA ALA A 456 -12.16 18.57 -30.24
C ALA A 456 -13.27 19.43 -30.87
N ASP A 457 -14.11 20.08 -30.05
CA ASP A 457 -15.14 21.03 -30.51
C ASP A 457 -14.62 22.46 -30.71
N LYS A 458 -13.35 22.72 -30.37
CA LYS A 458 -12.69 24.04 -30.47
C LYS A 458 -11.68 24.14 -31.61
N VAL A 459 -11.36 23.04 -32.26
CA VAL A 459 -10.32 22.96 -33.29
C VAL A 459 -10.83 22.22 -34.52
N GLN A 460 -10.28 22.56 -35.68
CA GLN A 460 -10.55 21.89 -36.94
C GLN A 460 -9.22 21.36 -37.51
N LEU A 461 -9.23 20.12 -38.01
CA LEU A 461 -8.08 19.57 -38.71
C LEU A 461 -8.08 20.07 -40.16
N GLU A 462 -7.03 20.79 -40.53
CA GLU A 462 -6.75 21.16 -41.93
C GLU A 462 -5.53 20.37 -42.39
N LEU A 463 -5.72 19.53 -43.40
CA LEU A 463 -4.63 18.79 -44.04
C LEU A 463 -4.16 19.56 -45.26
N ASN A 464 -2.85 19.81 -45.33
CA ASN A 464 -2.23 20.49 -46.45
C ASN A 464 -0.94 19.75 -46.86
N THR A 465 -0.48 20.00 -48.07
CA THR A 465 0.79 19.49 -48.60
C THR A 465 1.73 20.65 -48.92
N LEU A 466 3.03 20.47 -48.68
CA LEU A 466 4.04 21.43 -49.16
C LEU A 466 4.32 21.30 -50.66
N GLY A 467 3.79 20.25 -51.29
CA GLY A 467 4.02 19.90 -52.69
C GLY A 467 5.40 19.30 -52.94
N GLU A 468 5.48 18.48 -53.97
CA GLU A 468 6.73 17.95 -54.51
C GLU A 468 7.59 19.08 -55.14
N ILE A 469 8.85 18.77 -55.47
CA ILE A 469 9.79 19.78 -56.01
C ILE A 469 9.29 20.38 -57.34
N ASP A 470 8.74 19.54 -58.21
CA ASP A 470 8.14 19.91 -59.48
C ASP A 470 6.89 20.76 -59.29
N GLU A 471 5.98 20.34 -58.41
CA GLU A 471 4.77 21.10 -58.06
C GLU A 471 5.11 22.50 -57.51
N ARG A 472 6.13 22.59 -56.64
CA ARG A 472 6.59 23.89 -56.13
C ARG A 472 7.21 24.76 -57.21
N THR A 473 7.89 24.16 -58.18
CA THR A 473 8.48 24.87 -59.31
C THR A 473 7.38 25.43 -60.21
N GLU A 474 6.38 24.62 -60.53
CA GLU A 474 5.20 25.04 -61.29
C GLU A 474 4.43 26.15 -60.57
N TYR A 475 4.18 25.99 -59.27
CA TYR A 475 3.51 27.00 -58.46
C TYR A 475 4.30 28.32 -58.43
N ARG A 476 5.63 28.26 -58.26
CA ARG A 476 6.49 29.45 -58.32
C ARG A 476 6.36 30.15 -59.67
N ASN A 477 6.40 29.41 -60.78
CA ASN A 477 6.27 29.99 -62.11
C ASN A 477 4.90 30.66 -62.31
N ALA A 478 3.82 30.01 -61.86
CA ALA A 478 2.48 30.57 -61.89
C ALA A 478 2.37 31.84 -61.03
N LEU A 479 2.93 31.81 -59.82
CA LEU A 479 2.94 32.96 -58.90
C LEU A 479 3.73 34.14 -59.47
N VAL A 480 4.92 33.89 -60.02
CA VAL A 480 5.73 34.93 -60.67
C VAL A 480 4.98 35.51 -61.87
N SER A 481 4.35 34.67 -62.70
CA SER A 481 3.55 35.13 -63.85
C SER A 481 2.38 36.02 -63.40
N PHE A 482 1.68 35.63 -62.34
CA PHE A 482 0.57 36.39 -61.75
C PHE A 482 1.03 37.72 -61.16
N LEU A 483 2.06 37.70 -60.31
CA LEU A 483 2.58 38.89 -59.63
C LEU A 483 3.19 39.89 -60.63
N THR A 484 3.82 39.41 -61.70
CA THR A 484 4.38 40.27 -62.76
C THR A 484 3.29 41.11 -63.44
N GLN A 485 2.07 40.57 -63.58
CA GLN A 485 0.92 41.33 -64.14
C GLN A 485 0.40 42.42 -63.21
N HIS A 486 0.74 42.36 -61.92
CA HIS A 486 0.29 43.28 -60.88
C HIS A 486 1.45 44.10 -60.30
N LYS A 487 2.56 44.19 -61.02
CA LYS A 487 3.81 44.79 -60.54
C LYS A 487 3.61 46.22 -60.01
N ASP A 488 2.76 47.01 -60.65
CA ASP A 488 2.49 48.40 -60.25
C ASP A 488 1.71 48.52 -58.93
N ALA A 489 1.21 47.41 -58.38
CA ALA A 489 0.47 47.32 -57.12
C ALA A 489 1.27 46.61 -56.00
N LEU A 490 2.52 46.21 -56.27
CA LEU A 490 3.42 45.61 -55.27
C LEU A 490 4.27 46.71 -54.59
N ASP A 491 4.72 46.46 -53.37
CA ASP A 491 5.73 47.28 -52.71
C ASP A 491 7.12 47.07 -53.33
N GLU A 492 8.13 47.80 -52.83
CA GLU A 492 9.50 47.73 -53.35
C GLU A 492 10.25 46.43 -52.96
N ASP A 493 9.75 45.70 -51.95
CA ASP A 493 10.27 44.41 -51.48
C ASP A 493 9.67 43.23 -52.29
#